data_AF-A0A3R9FMQ5-F1
#
_entry.id   AF-A0A3R9FMQ5-F1
#
_cell.length_a   1.000
_cell.length_b   1.000
_cell.length_c   1.000
_cell.angle_alpha   90.00
_cell.angle_beta   90.00
_cell.angle_gamma   90.00
#
_symmetry.space_group_name_H-M   'P 1'
#
loop_
_entity.id
_entity.type
_entity.pdbx_description
1 polymer ?
#
loop_
_entity_poly.entity_id
_entity_poly.type
_entity_poly.pdbx_seq_one_letter_code
_entity_poly.pdbx_strand_id
1 'polypeptide(L)'
;MSTRGERARRVGWWATLGVASLLTVMCVCLLFAAIRNDGAISAQLGTATATVDSVAFDRTIIHFETPDGIVHSPANGVLYPDGLAAGQLVRIEYDASDPELARVAGRSAALTLLPLGSFVFFTWLVAGPLLWWIRRVGKRAAVPAA
;
A
#
# COMPACT_ATOMS: atom_id res chain seq x y z
N MET A 1 -39.26 15.39 -18.85
CA MET A 1 -38.09 15.99 -18.16
C MET A 1 -37.27 14.94 -17.35
N SER A 2 -36.89 13.77 -17.90
CA SER A 2 -36.20 12.69 -17.12
C SER A 2 -34.76 12.35 -17.54
N THR A 3 -34.24 12.89 -18.66
CA THR A 3 -32.94 12.45 -19.22
C THR A 3 -31.73 12.82 -18.37
N ARG A 4 -31.81 13.91 -17.60
CA ARG A 4 -30.69 14.40 -16.76
C ARG A 4 -30.45 13.50 -15.54
N GLY A 5 -31.52 12.97 -14.94
CA GLY A 5 -31.45 12.07 -13.79
C GLY A 5 -30.90 10.69 -14.14
N GLU A 6 -31.28 10.13 -15.29
CA GLU A 6 -30.75 8.84 -15.76
C GLU A 6 -29.27 8.92 -16.14
N ARG A 7 -28.86 9.98 -16.84
CA ARG A 7 -27.44 10.22 -17.16
C ARG A 7 -26.60 10.38 -15.90
N ALA A 8 -27.05 11.17 -14.93
CA ALA A 8 -26.33 11.37 -13.66
C ALA A 8 -26.11 10.05 -12.89
N ARG A 9 -27.10 9.15 -12.91
CA ARG A 9 -27.02 7.85 -12.22
C ARG A 9 -26.09 6.87 -12.93
N ARG A 10 -26.13 6.84 -14.27
CA ARG A 10 -25.21 6.03 -15.07
C ARG A 10 -23.76 6.48 -14.85
N VAL A 11 -23.52 7.78 -14.83
CA VAL A 11 -22.20 8.35 -14.50
C VAL A 11 -21.79 7.99 -13.06
N GLY A 12 -22.68 8.17 -12.08
CA GLY A 12 -22.38 7.83 -10.68
C GLY A 12 -22.05 6.35 -10.47
N TRP A 13 -22.73 5.45 -11.18
CA TRP A 13 -22.45 4.02 -11.14
C TRP A 13 -21.06 3.69 -11.71
N TRP A 14 -20.74 4.18 -12.92
CA TRP A 14 -19.43 3.96 -13.54
C TRP A 14 -18.29 4.63 -12.77
N ALA A 15 -18.51 5.82 -12.22
CA ALA A 15 -17.55 6.50 -11.37
C ALA A 15 -17.25 5.68 -10.10
N THR A 16 -18.29 5.20 -9.42
CA THR A 16 -18.13 4.38 -8.21
C THR A 16 -17.35 3.10 -8.51
N LEU A 17 -17.75 2.39 -9.58
CA LEU A 17 -17.07 1.16 -9.98
C LEU A 17 -15.63 1.43 -10.40
N GLY A 18 -15.39 2.48 -11.19
CA GLY A 18 -14.07 2.88 -11.66
C GLY A 18 -13.13 3.21 -10.51
N VAL A 19 -13.57 4.02 -9.55
CA VAL A 19 -12.77 4.37 -8.36
C VAL A 19 -12.46 3.13 -7.51
N ALA A 20 -13.46 2.31 -7.19
CA ALA A 20 -13.23 1.09 -6.38
C ALA A 20 -12.26 0.11 -7.07
N SER A 21 -12.38 -0.03 -8.38
CA SER A 21 -11.51 -0.88 -9.19
C SER A 21 -10.08 -0.32 -9.24
N LEU A 22 -9.94 0.99 -9.46
CA LEU A 22 -8.64 1.68 -9.48
C LEU A 22 -7.93 1.52 -8.14
N LEU A 23 -8.62 1.77 -7.02
CA LEU A 23 -8.07 1.58 -5.67
C LEU A 23 -7.60 0.13 -5.45
N THR A 24 -8.38 -0.84 -5.92
CA THR A 24 -8.02 -2.27 -5.83
C THR A 24 -6.75 -2.56 -6.63
N VAL A 25 -6.65 -2.05 -7.87
CA VAL A 25 -5.45 -2.21 -8.72
C VAL A 25 -4.23 -1.56 -8.06
N MET A 26 -4.37 -0.35 -7.50
CA MET A 26 -3.27 0.31 -6.79
C MET A 26 -2.76 -0.53 -5.61
N CYS A 27 -3.64 -1.10 -4.78
CA CYS A 27 -3.24 -1.99 -3.69
C CYS A 27 -2.50 -3.24 -4.19
N VAL A 28 -2.97 -3.84 -5.29
CA VAL A 28 -2.30 -4.99 -5.90
C VAL A 28 -0.90 -4.61 -6.41
N CYS A 29 -0.76 -3.46 -7.08
CA CYS A 29 0.54 -2.95 -7.52
C CYS A 29 1.50 -2.71 -6.35
N LEU A 30 1.02 -2.14 -5.24
CA LEU A 30 1.82 -1.92 -4.03
C LEU A 30 2.31 -3.24 -3.43
N LEU A 31 1.45 -4.27 -3.37
CA LEU A 31 1.83 -5.59 -2.90
C LEU A 31 2.93 -6.21 -3.79
N PHE A 32 2.78 -6.14 -5.11
CA PHE A 32 3.82 -6.61 -6.03
C PHE A 32 5.13 -5.84 -5.90
N ALA A 33 5.07 -4.52 -5.68
CA ALA A 33 6.26 -3.71 -5.44
C ALA A 33 6.99 -4.16 -4.15
N ALA A 34 6.25 -4.41 -3.07
CA ALA A 34 6.83 -4.93 -1.82
C ALA A 34 7.48 -6.30 -2.02
N ILE A 35 6.82 -7.22 -2.74
CA ILE A 35 7.38 -8.54 -3.07
C ILE A 35 8.65 -8.42 -3.92
N ARG A 36 8.66 -7.52 -4.91
CA ARG A 36 9.84 -7.27 -5.75
C ARG A 36 11.01 -6.76 -4.91
N ASN A 37 10.77 -5.81 -4.02
CA ASN A 37 11.79 -5.24 -3.14
C ASN A 37 12.38 -6.32 -2.20
N ASP A 38 11.52 -7.11 -1.58
CA ASP A 38 11.94 -8.25 -0.75
C ASP A 38 12.75 -9.28 -1.55
N GLY A 39 12.37 -9.52 -2.81
CA GLY A 39 13.08 -10.39 -3.72
C GLY A 39 14.48 -9.87 -4.06
N ALA A 40 14.63 -8.56 -4.31
CA ALA A 40 15.92 -7.93 -4.57
C ALA A 40 16.87 -8.05 -3.36
N ILE A 41 16.38 -7.69 -2.16
CA ILE A 41 17.13 -7.87 -0.89
C ILE A 41 17.55 -9.33 -0.71
N SER A 42 16.66 -10.28 -0.96
CA SER A 42 16.95 -11.70 -0.76
C SER A 42 17.91 -12.28 -1.81
N ALA A 43 17.92 -11.71 -3.02
CA ALA A 43 18.80 -12.16 -4.11
C ALA A 43 20.27 -11.84 -3.82
N GLN A 44 20.54 -10.65 -3.27
CA GLN A 44 21.88 -10.19 -2.95
C GLN A 44 21.97 -9.74 -1.48
N LEU A 45 21.73 -10.68 -0.57
CA LEU A 45 21.52 -10.38 0.85
C LEU A 45 22.79 -9.87 1.55
N GLY A 46 22.71 -8.63 2.03
CA GLY A 46 23.58 -8.07 3.06
C GLY A 46 22.88 -8.00 4.42
N THR A 47 23.64 -8.06 5.51
CA THR A 47 23.11 -7.87 6.86
C THR A 47 23.97 -6.91 7.63
N ALA A 48 23.35 -6.03 8.43
CA ALA A 48 24.06 -5.06 9.24
C ALA A 48 23.28 -4.73 10.52
N THR A 49 23.93 -4.06 11.46
CA THR A 49 23.27 -3.40 12.58
C THR A 49 23.16 -1.92 12.24
N ALA A 50 21.94 -1.41 12.21
CA ALA A 50 21.66 -0.01 11.93
C ALA A 50 21.29 0.73 13.21
N THR A 51 21.58 2.03 13.26
CA THR A 51 21.04 2.93 14.30
C THR A 51 19.86 3.68 13.71
N VAL A 52 18.79 3.81 14.47
CA VAL A 52 17.60 4.58 14.07
C VAL A 52 17.83 6.06 14.39
N ASP A 53 17.86 6.91 13.36
CA ASP A 53 18.09 8.34 13.53
C ASP A 53 16.79 9.08 13.86
N SER A 54 15.75 8.80 13.08
CA SER A 54 14.45 9.45 13.25
C SER A 54 13.31 8.56 12.79
N VAL A 55 12.17 8.72 13.47
CA VAL A 55 10.92 8.03 13.16
C VAL A 55 9.88 9.10 12.84
N ALA A 56 9.40 9.10 11.60
CA ALA A 56 8.31 9.95 11.14
C ALA A 56 7.07 9.09 10.84
N PHE A 57 5.96 9.75 10.53
CA PHE A 57 4.71 9.06 10.20
C PHE A 57 4.81 8.23 8.91
N ASP A 58 5.59 8.70 7.94
CA ASP A 58 5.71 8.13 6.61
C ASP A 58 6.95 7.25 6.41
N ARG A 59 8.00 7.44 7.22
CA ARG A 59 9.28 6.74 7.09
C ARG A 59 10.09 6.73 8.38
N THR A 60 11.05 5.81 8.45
CA THR A 60 12.06 5.76 9.52
C THR A 60 13.44 5.77 8.90
N ILE A 61 14.26 6.75 9.27
CA ILE A 61 15.63 6.90 8.78
C ILE A 61 16.57 6.14 9.70
N ILE A 62 17.49 5.41 9.07
CA ILE A 62 18.54 4.65 9.74
C ILE A 62 19.88 4.99 9.09
N HIS A 63 20.97 4.88 9.83
CA HIS A 63 22.30 4.72 9.25
C HIS A 63 22.88 3.35 9.60
N PHE A 64 23.67 2.80 8.69
CA PHE A 64 24.42 1.56 8.90
C PHE A 64 25.71 1.58 8.10
N GLU A 65 26.67 0.77 8.51
CA GLU A 65 27.95 0.62 7.83
C GLU A 65 27.98 -0.72 7.07
N THR A 66 28.38 -0.70 5.81
CA THR A 66 28.60 -1.89 4.99
C THR A 66 30.02 -2.45 5.20
N PRO A 67 30.31 -3.72 4.82
CA PRO A 67 31.60 -4.37 5.11
C PRO A 67 32.84 -3.67 4.52
N ASP A 68 32.67 -2.81 3.53
CA ASP A 68 33.67 -1.96 2.91
C ASP A 68 33.90 -0.63 3.67
N GLY A 69 33.22 -0.43 4.81
CA GLY A 69 33.38 0.73 5.68
C GLY A 69 32.59 1.96 5.24
N ILE A 70 31.68 1.81 4.27
CA ILE A 70 30.85 2.91 3.78
C ILE A 70 29.59 3.01 4.63
N VAL A 71 29.26 4.22 5.07
CA VAL A 71 28.03 4.51 5.81
C VAL A 71 26.91 4.84 4.83
N HIS A 72 25.78 4.15 4.98
CA HIS A 72 24.58 4.32 4.16
C HIS A 72 23.41 4.81 5.01
N SER A 73 22.57 5.66 4.42
CA SER A 73 21.33 6.16 5.02
C SER A 73 20.25 6.24 3.93
N PRO A 74 19.41 5.19 3.79
CA PRO A 74 18.39 5.12 2.75
C PRO A 74 17.46 6.34 2.72
N ALA A 75 17.31 6.99 1.57
CA ALA A 75 16.53 8.21 1.42
C ALA A 75 15.03 8.00 1.71
N ASN A 76 14.49 6.84 1.31
CA ASN A 76 13.10 6.45 1.56
C ASN A 76 12.88 5.85 2.96
N GLY A 77 13.96 5.70 3.74
CA GLY A 77 13.94 5.01 5.03
C GLY A 77 13.92 3.49 4.92
N VAL A 78 13.98 2.83 6.07
CA VAL A 78 13.98 1.37 6.18
C VAL A 78 12.57 0.81 5.98
N LEU A 79 12.47 -0.28 5.21
CA LEU A 79 11.22 -0.99 5.00
C LEU A 79 10.75 -1.71 6.27
N TYR A 80 9.43 -1.71 6.45
CA TYR A 80 8.72 -2.31 7.57
C TYR A 80 9.21 -1.80 8.94
N PRO A 81 9.17 -0.49 9.23
CA PRO A 81 9.81 0.10 10.41
C PRO A 81 8.96 0.09 11.70
N ASP A 82 7.80 -0.58 11.71
CA ASP A 82 6.86 -0.51 12.84
C ASP A 82 7.49 -0.85 14.20
N GLY A 83 7.20 -0.04 15.22
CA GLY A 83 7.68 -0.23 16.59
C GLY A 83 9.15 0.13 16.84
N LEU A 84 9.81 0.82 15.90
CA LEU A 84 11.14 1.38 16.12
C LEU A 84 11.07 2.73 16.85
N ALA A 85 12.12 3.02 17.63
CA ALA A 85 12.32 4.31 18.29
C ALA A 85 13.67 4.92 17.89
N ALA A 86 13.76 6.25 17.89
CA ALA A 86 15.02 6.96 17.65
C ALA A 86 16.09 6.56 18.69
N GLY A 87 17.33 6.41 18.25
CA GLY A 87 18.48 5.92 19.04
C GLY A 87 18.55 4.40 19.20
N GLN A 88 17.56 3.65 18.71
CA GLN A 88 17.56 2.18 18.80
C GLN A 88 18.58 1.55 17.84
N LEU A 89 19.26 0.49 18.28
CA LEU A 89 19.99 -0.40 17.38
C LEU A 89 19.05 -1.50 16.87
N VAL A 90 19.01 -1.68 15.55
CA VAL A 90 18.13 -2.64 14.88
C VAL A 90 18.93 -3.47 13.89
N ARG A 91 18.67 -4.77 13.85
CA ARG A 91 19.22 -5.66 12.81
C ARG A 91 18.47 -5.43 11.51
N ILE A 92 19.21 -5.22 10.43
CA ILE A 92 18.64 -5.02 9.10
C ILE A 92 19.17 -6.05 8.10
N GLU A 93 18.40 -6.21 7.03
CA GLU A 93 18.77 -6.88 5.80
C GLU A 93 18.72 -5.85 4.67
N TYR A 94 19.69 -5.85 3.78
CA TYR A 94 19.75 -4.90 2.65
C TYR A 94 20.18 -5.61 1.38
N ASP A 95 19.90 -5.01 0.23
CA ASP A 95 20.45 -5.45 -1.06
C ASP A 95 21.90 -4.96 -1.18
N ALA A 96 22.87 -5.87 -1.21
CA ALA A 96 24.28 -5.53 -1.30
C ALA A 96 24.67 -4.91 -2.66
N SER A 97 23.82 -4.99 -3.68
CA SER A 97 23.98 -4.27 -4.94
C SER A 97 23.33 -2.87 -4.94
N ASP A 98 22.38 -2.62 -4.03
CA ASP A 98 21.70 -1.34 -3.84
C ASP A 98 21.35 -1.11 -2.35
N PRO A 99 22.29 -0.55 -1.54
CA PRO A 99 22.08 -0.35 -0.11
C PRO A 99 20.97 0.65 0.26
N GLU A 100 20.39 1.37 -0.71
CA GLU A 100 19.18 2.17 -0.49
C GLU A 100 17.95 1.29 -0.20
N LEU A 101 18.02 0.01 -0.54
CA LEU A 101 16.96 -0.96 -0.28
C LEU A 101 17.28 -1.77 0.98
N ALA A 102 16.85 -1.25 2.13
CA ALA A 102 17.02 -1.90 3.43
C ALA A 102 15.67 -2.20 4.09
N ARG A 103 15.58 -3.34 4.78
CA ARG A 103 14.43 -3.75 5.60
C ARG A 103 14.86 -4.18 6.99
N VAL A 104 13.96 -4.07 7.97
CA VAL A 104 14.20 -4.67 9.29
C VAL A 104 14.29 -6.20 9.13
N ALA A 105 15.31 -6.81 9.73
CA ALA A 105 15.58 -8.24 9.58
C ALA A 105 14.38 -9.08 10.05
N GLY A 106 14.08 -10.15 9.29
CA GLY A 106 12.93 -11.02 9.55
C GLY A 106 11.55 -10.42 9.24
N ARG A 107 11.47 -9.19 8.72
CA ARG A 107 10.23 -8.57 8.24
C ARG A 107 10.13 -8.64 6.72
N SER A 108 8.91 -8.70 6.20
CA SER A 108 8.66 -8.91 4.78
C SER A 108 7.35 -8.28 4.32
N ALA A 109 7.10 -8.34 3.02
CA ALA A 109 5.90 -7.91 2.33
C ALA A 109 4.63 -8.54 2.90
N ALA A 110 4.72 -9.64 3.66
CA ALA A 110 3.60 -10.20 4.39
C ALA A 110 2.94 -9.19 5.35
N LEU A 111 3.70 -8.24 5.89
CA LEU A 111 3.18 -7.17 6.76
C LEU A 111 2.26 -6.20 6.00
N THR A 112 2.34 -6.15 4.67
CA THR A 112 1.46 -5.32 3.84
C THR A 112 0.09 -5.96 3.59
N LEU A 113 -0.06 -7.27 3.83
CA LEU A 113 -1.30 -8.00 3.52
C LEU A 113 -2.48 -7.49 4.32
N LEU A 114 -2.31 -7.27 5.63
CA LEU A 114 -3.37 -6.78 6.49
C LEU A 114 -3.83 -5.35 6.13
N PRO A 115 -2.93 -4.34 6.00
CA PRO A 115 -3.35 -3.00 5.63
C PRO A 115 -3.93 -2.92 4.22
N LEU A 116 -3.30 -3.55 3.22
CA LEU A 116 -3.81 -3.52 1.84
C LEU A 116 -5.13 -4.31 1.71
N GLY A 117 -5.21 -5.49 2.31
CA GLY A 117 -6.40 -6.34 2.29
C GLY A 117 -7.59 -5.68 2.99
N SER A 118 -7.37 -5.09 4.17
CA SER A 118 -8.42 -4.35 4.88
C SER A 118 -8.88 -3.11 4.11
N PHE A 119 -7.96 -2.36 3.50
CA PHE A 119 -8.31 -1.21 2.67
C PHE A 119 -9.18 -1.60 1.47
N VAL A 120 -8.83 -2.67 0.75
CA VAL A 120 -9.64 -3.21 -0.35
C VAL A 120 -11.00 -3.68 0.17
N PHE A 121 -11.02 -4.40 1.29
CA PHE A 121 -12.25 -4.86 1.91
C PHE A 121 -13.21 -3.71 2.23
N PHE A 122 -12.75 -2.67 2.92
CA PHE A 122 -13.57 -1.50 3.26
C PHE A 122 -14.00 -0.70 2.03
N THR A 123 -13.13 -0.61 1.00
CA THR A 123 -13.49 0.00 -0.28
C THR A 123 -14.72 -0.67 -0.88
N TRP A 124 -14.73 -2.00 -0.94
CA TRP A 124 -15.87 -2.76 -1.48
C TRP A 124 -17.06 -2.84 -0.53
N LEU A 125 -16.83 -2.75 0.79
CA LEU A 125 -17.88 -2.64 1.79
C LEU A 125 -18.71 -1.35 1.60
N VAL A 126 -18.10 -0.27 1.10
CA VAL A 126 -18.80 0.99 0.77
C VAL A 126 -19.31 0.99 -0.67
N ALA A 127 -18.48 0.60 -1.64
CA ALA A 127 -18.83 0.65 -3.05
C ALA A 127 -19.96 -0.33 -3.41
N GLY A 128 -19.96 -1.53 -2.83
CA GLY A 128 -20.97 -2.56 -3.10
C GLY A 128 -22.40 -2.09 -2.79
N PRO A 129 -22.70 -1.65 -1.54
CA PRO A 129 -23.99 -1.09 -1.18
C PRO A 129 -24.38 0.13 -2.01
N LEU A 130 -23.44 1.02 -2.33
CA LEU A 130 -23.70 2.21 -3.14
C LEU A 130 -24.11 1.83 -4.58
N LEU A 131 -23.37 0.93 -5.23
CA LEU A 131 -23.70 0.42 -6.55
C LEU A 131 -25.07 -0.29 -6.57
N TRP A 132 -25.36 -1.07 -5.54
CA TRP A 132 -26.65 -1.73 -5.39
C TRP A 132 -27.80 -0.73 -5.21
N TRP A 133 -27.60 0.30 -4.39
CA TRP A 133 -28.57 1.37 -4.18
C TRP A 133 -28.89 2.10 -5.48
N ILE A 134 -27.85 2.59 -6.20
CA ILE A 134 -28.01 3.27 -7.49
C ILE A 134 -28.81 2.41 -8.47
N ARG A 135 -28.54 1.10 -8.50
CA ARG A 135 -29.25 0.15 -9.37
C ARG A 135 -30.71 -0.07 -8.96
N ARG A 136 -31.01 -0.17 -7.66
CA ARG A 136 -32.39 -0.35 -7.15
C ARG A 136 -33.29 0.83 -7.48
N VAL A 137 -32.80 2.06 -7.28
CA VAL A 137 -33.61 3.25 -7.59
C VAL A 137 -33.79 3.42 -9.10
N GLY A 138 -32.88 2.88 -9.93
CA GLY A 138 -33.05 2.79 -11.39
C GLY A 138 -34.22 1.90 -11.80
N LYS A 139 -34.33 0.69 -11.23
CA LYS A 139 -35.44 -0.23 -11.52
C LYS A 139 -36.80 0.32 -11.12
N ARG A 140 -36.89 1.02 -9.96
CA ARG A 140 -38.15 1.61 -9.48
C ARG A 140 -38.69 2.74 -10.36
N ALA A 141 -37.83 3.48 -11.05
CA ALA A 141 -38.25 4.55 -11.95
C ALA A 141 -38.74 4.03 -13.32
N ALA A 142 -38.37 2.79 -13.69
CA ALA A 142 -38.71 2.19 -14.97
C ALA A 142 -40.02 1.38 -14.97
N VAL A 143 -40.67 1.23 -13.81
CA VAL A 143 -42.01 0.61 -13.69
C VAL A 143 -43.02 1.76 -13.51
N PRO A 144 -43.75 2.19 -14.56
CA PRO A 144 -44.85 3.13 -14.40
C PRO A 144 -46.02 2.42 -13.71
N ALA A 145 -46.76 3.15 -12.87
CA ALA A 145 -48.05 2.70 -12.35
C ALA A 145 -48.98 2.39 -13.54
N ALA A 146 -49.55 1.19 -13.54
CA ALA A 146 -50.53 0.70 -14.50
C ALA A 146 -51.83 1.53 -14.46
#